data_AF-A0A939ZPY0-F1
#
_entry.id   AF-A0A939ZPY0-F1
#
_cell.length_a   1.000
_cell.length_b   1.000
_cell.length_c   1.000
_cell.angle_alpha   90.00
_cell.angle_beta   90.00
_cell.angle_gamma   90.00
#
_symmetry.space_group_name_H-M   'P 1'
#
loop_
_entity.id
_entity.type
_entity.pdbx_description
1 polymer ?
#
loop_
_entity_poly.entity_id
_entity_poly.type
_entity_poly.pdbx_seq_one_letter_code
_entity_poly.pdbx_strand_id
1 'polypeptide(L)'
;MKKALKLVLMYFLVLLIGTAIGMFFYTIYLSVQGAVAGTPFSLFNKTDLLRALFYVLLCVFIFVCPVMVYIRISNNGGIAHFIFFILLSGITWAICVPALLHYESKVMYNVKDSSKMLTGGYFRENNGKIYYFTSDYNVNPYLDTTSIVIDTDPDGQVDIQNIKPTQDFFLFRESAPYKDSLIKNTMDEHKPKYSIISFDLIKQCAVQAFAKKWTFWLGFFSLGLVLASLYGAASLFRWKLLNSGFLMLATFLILAANTLYFHPVFVSFRRQHLDPNRFFVFLSKYIDNPFLVLCNVLFSLILLIIGIVCFATRKKRMY
;
A
#
# COMPACT_ATOMS: atom_id res chain seq x y z
N MET A 1 16.96 31.67 1.53
CA MET A 1 16.99 30.70 0.40
C MET A 1 17.76 29.41 0.72
N LYS A 2 19.01 29.45 1.24
CA LYS A 2 19.82 28.24 1.57
C LYS A 2 19.07 27.14 2.34
N LYS A 3 18.31 27.50 3.37
CA LYS A 3 17.54 26.54 4.18
C LYS A 3 16.37 25.88 3.41
N ALA A 4 15.73 26.62 2.49
CA ALA A 4 14.66 26.09 1.66
C ALA A 4 15.19 25.14 0.57
N LEU A 5 16.37 25.45 -0.01
CA LEU A 5 17.06 24.54 -0.91
C LEU A 5 17.46 23.24 -0.21
N LYS A 6 17.91 23.33 1.06
CA LYS A 6 18.18 22.16 1.90
C LYS A 6 16.95 21.26 2.06
N LEU A 7 15.75 21.83 2.19
CA LEU A 7 14.49 21.09 2.27
C LEU A 7 14.22 20.31 0.98
N VAL A 8 14.40 20.94 -0.18
CA VAL A 8 14.23 20.29 -1.49
C VAL A 8 15.23 19.14 -1.66
N LEU A 9 16.50 19.36 -1.28
CA LEU A 9 17.52 18.31 -1.32
C LEU A 9 17.16 17.14 -0.38
N MET A 10 16.71 17.46 0.84
CA MET A 10 16.28 16.44 1.82
C MET A 10 15.08 15.64 1.31
N TYR A 11 14.14 16.27 0.61
CA TYR A 11 13.01 15.58 -0.02
C TYR A 11 13.48 14.52 -1.02
N PHE A 12 14.35 14.89 -1.96
CA PHE A 12 14.89 13.93 -2.94
C PHE A 12 15.75 12.84 -2.28
N LEU A 13 16.50 13.19 -1.24
CA LEU A 13 17.31 12.23 -0.48
C LEU A 13 16.42 11.21 0.27
N VAL A 14 15.30 11.65 0.87
CA VAL A 14 14.31 10.77 1.49
C VAL A 14 13.66 9.86 0.45
N LEU A 15 13.32 10.38 -0.73
CA LEU A 15 12.78 9.55 -1.81
C LEU A 15 13.80 8.48 -2.23
N LEU A 16 15.05 8.86 -2.48
CA LEU A 16 16.08 7.94 -2.97
C LEU A 16 16.45 6.88 -1.93
N ILE A 17 16.79 7.30 -0.72
CA ILE A 17 17.20 6.39 0.36
C ILE A 17 16.02 5.55 0.83
N GLY A 18 14.85 6.17 1.02
CA GLY A 18 13.64 5.46 1.44
C GLY A 18 13.22 4.39 0.43
N THR A 19 13.32 4.68 -0.86
CA THR A 19 13.02 3.70 -1.91
C THR A 19 14.08 2.61 -1.96
N ALA A 20 15.38 2.93 -1.87
CA ALA A 20 16.45 1.93 -1.89
C ALA A 20 16.34 0.95 -0.71
N ILE A 21 16.18 1.47 0.51
CA ILE A 21 16.03 0.66 1.72
C ILE A 21 14.73 -0.16 1.67
N GLY A 22 13.62 0.48 1.30
CA GLY A 22 12.33 -0.20 1.20
C GLY A 22 12.33 -1.31 0.14
N MET A 23 12.97 -1.09 -1.02
CA MET A 23 13.13 -2.13 -2.04
C MET A 23 13.94 -3.29 -1.51
N PHE A 24 15.06 -3.04 -0.83
CA PHE A 24 15.88 -4.10 -0.24
C PHE A 24 15.08 -4.98 0.71
N PHE A 25 14.35 -4.39 1.67
CA PHE A 25 13.52 -5.15 2.60
C PHE A 25 12.36 -5.87 1.93
N TYR A 26 11.69 -5.21 0.98
CA TYR A 26 10.55 -5.82 0.28
C TYR A 26 10.98 -6.97 -0.64
N THR A 27 12.15 -6.87 -1.28
CA THR A 27 12.69 -7.96 -2.08
C THR A 27 13.16 -9.13 -1.21
N ILE A 28 13.70 -8.89 0.00
CA ILE A 28 13.92 -9.95 0.99
C ILE A 28 12.60 -10.62 1.35
N TYR A 29 11.55 -9.84 1.63
CA TYR A 29 10.23 -10.39 1.91
C TYR A 29 9.71 -11.28 0.77
N LEU A 30 9.77 -10.81 -0.49
CA LEU A 30 9.38 -11.62 -1.65
C LEU A 30 10.26 -12.88 -1.82
N SER A 31 11.55 -12.78 -1.52
CA SER A 31 12.48 -13.91 -1.62
C SER A 31 12.23 -14.96 -0.54
N VAL A 32 11.89 -14.55 0.68
CA VAL A 32 11.47 -15.44 1.76
C VAL A 32 10.15 -16.12 1.41
N GLN A 33 9.18 -15.37 0.86
CA GLN A 33 7.94 -15.96 0.36
C GLN A 33 8.19 -16.98 -0.75
N GLY A 34 9.12 -16.68 -1.66
CA GLY A 34 9.55 -17.61 -2.70
C GLY A 34 10.24 -18.86 -2.13
N ALA A 35 11.11 -18.70 -1.13
CA ALA A 35 11.82 -19.82 -0.50
C ALA A 35 10.86 -20.78 0.21
N VAL A 36 9.85 -20.25 0.91
CA VAL A 36 8.75 -21.05 1.49
C VAL A 36 7.97 -21.82 0.40
N ALA A 37 7.92 -21.30 -0.81
CA ALA A 37 7.31 -21.95 -1.97
C ALA A 37 8.20 -22.98 -2.66
N GLY A 38 9.41 -23.24 -2.16
CA GLY A 38 10.39 -24.10 -2.84
C GLY A 38 11.03 -23.47 -4.08
N THR A 39 10.94 -22.14 -4.27
CA THR A 39 11.70 -21.43 -5.31
C THR A 39 13.07 -21.00 -4.78
N PRO A 40 14.13 -21.00 -5.62
CA PRO A 40 15.46 -20.60 -5.18
C PRO A 40 15.47 -19.14 -4.73
N PHE A 41 16.17 -18.87 -3.63
CA PHE A 41 16.31 -17.53 -3.09
C PHE A 41 17.03 -16.61 -4.10
N SER A 42 16.31 -15.63 -4.65
CA SER A 42 16.82 -14.72 -5.68
C SER A 42 16.47 -13.27 -5.35
N LEU A 43 17.44 -12.54 -4.81
CA LEU A 43 17.29 -11.14 -4.39
C LEU A 43 17.23 -10.14 -5.56
N PHE A 44 17.47 -10.56 -6.80
CA PHE A 44 17.59 -9.66 -7.96
C PHE A 44 16.78 -10.10 -9.17
N ASN A 45 15.71 -10.86 -8.95
CA ASN A 45 14.78 -11.16 -10.03
C ASN A 45 14.10 -9.86 -10.53
N LYS A 46 14.20 -9.58 -11.83
CA LYS A 46 13.72 -8.35 -12.47
C LYS A 46 12.23 -8.10 -12.17
N THR A 47 11.40 -9.14 -12.21
CA THR A 47 9.96 -9.04 -11.93
C THR A 47 9.68 -8.65 -10.48
N ASP A 48 10.39 -9.27 -9.54
CA ASP A 48 10.22 -9.02 -8.11
C ASP A 48 10.79 -7.64 -7.73
N LEU A 49 11.87 -7.20 -8.37
CA LEU A 49 12.41 -5.84 -8.23
C LEU A 49 11.44 -4.77 -8.73
N LEU A 50 10.81 -4.98 -9.88
CA LEU A 50 9.81 -4.03 -10.38
C LEU A 50 8.59 -3.96 -9.46
N ARG A 51 8.11 -5.11 -8.95
CA ARG A 51 7.01 -5.15 -7.97
C ARG A 51 7.38 -4.43 -6.68
N ALA A 52 8.60 -4.66 -6.20
CA ALA A 52 9.15 -3.96 -5.05
C ALA A 52 9.19 -2.45 -5.26
N LEU A 53 9.71 -2.00 -6.41
CA LEU A 53 9.80 -0.59 -6.75
C LEU A 53 8.42 0.09 -6.68
N PHE A 54 7.41 -0.42 -7.39
CA PHE A 54 6.09 0.22 -7.44
C PHE A 54 5.40 0.25 -6.07
N TYR A 55 5.47 -0.85 -5.31
CA TYR A 55 4.88 -0.93 -3.98
C TYR A 55 5.57 0.02 -2.99
N VAL A 56 6.91 0.01 -2.96
CA VAL A 56 7.71 0.82 -2.04
C VAL A 56 7.60 2.30 -2.38
N LEU A 57 7.63 2.68 -3.66
CA LEU A 57 7.52 4.09 -4.05
C LEU A 57 6.20 4.71 -3.58
N LEU A 58 5.09 3.96 -3.66
CA LEU A 58 3.80 4.41 -3.12
C LEU A 58 3.88 4.61 -1.60
N CYS A 59 4.48 3.67 -0.87
CA CYS A 59 4.67 3.80 0.57
C CYS A 59 5.53 5.03 0.91
N VAL A 60 6.61 5.25 0.17
CA VAL A 60 7.49 6.42 0.34
C VAL A 60 6.73 7.71 0.07
N PHE A 61 5.87 7.79 -0.95
CA PHE A 61 5.03 8.97 -1.19
C PHE A 61 4.01 9.24 -0.08
N ILE A 62 3.47 8.19 0.55
CA ILE A 62 2.59 8.35 1.71
C ILE A 62 3.36 8.95 2.90
N PHE A 63 4.58 8.47 3.15
CA PHE A 63 5.39 8.89 4.30
C PHE A 63 6.21 10.16 4.08
N VAL A 64 6.40 10.61 2.84
CA VAL A 64 7.26 11.77 2.56
C VAL A 64 6.75 13.02 3.24
N CYS A 65 5.43 13.28 3.25
CA CYS A 65 4.86 14.44 3.92
C CYS A 65 5.15 14.44 5.43
N PRO A 66 4.80 13.39 6.21
CA PRO A 66 5.19 13.26 7.62
C PRO A 66 6.70 13.39 7.86
N VAL A 67 7.55 12.73 7.07
CA VAL A 67 9.01 12.80 7.24
C VAL A 67 9.53 14.23 7.04
N MET A 68 9.00 14.95 6.04
CA MET A 68 9.36 16.36 5.81
C MET A 68 8.88 17.26 6.96
N VAL A 69 7.74 16.98 7.57
CA VAL A 69 7.29 17.67 8.79
C VAL A 69 8.23 17.37 9.96
N TYR A 70 8.67 16.13 10.14
CA TYR A 70 9.65 15.76 11.17
C TYR A 70 10.98 16.52 10.99
N ILE A 71 11.49 16.59 9.76
CA ILE A 71 12.71 17.34 9.42
C ILE A 71 12.55 18.82 9.78
N ARG A 72 11.36 19.40 9.62
CA ARG A 72 11.05 20.77 10.06
C ARG A 72 11.00 20.89 11.58
N ILE A 73 10.43 19.93 12.32
CA ILE A 73 10.45 19.98 13.79
C ILE A 73 11.89 20.07 14.31
N SER A 74 12.81 19.36 13.65
CA SER A 74 14.24 19.42 13.95
C SER A 74 14.87 20.77 13.56
N ASN A 75 14.54 21.30 12.38
CA ASN A 75 15.14 22.51 11.80
C ASN A 75 14.19 23.73 11.79
N ASN A 76 14.58 24.85 12.42
CA ASN A 76 13.80 26.09 12.36
C ASN A 76 13.64 26.60 10.91
N GLY A 77 12.46 26.38 10.34
CA GLY A 77 12.07 26.80 8.99
C GLY A 77 11.34 28.15 9.00
N GLY A 78 11.49 28.90 7.89
CA GLY A 78 10.73 30.13 7.63
C GLY A 78 9.62 29.92 6.58
N ILE A 79 8.92 30.99 6.20
CA ILE A 79 7.80 30.97 5.25
C ILE A 79 8.16 30.28 3.91
N ALA A 80 9.38 30.50 3.41
CA ALA A 80 9.84 29.82 2.20
C ALA A 80 9.79 28.29 2.31
N HIS A 81 10.06 27.69 3.48
CA HIS A 81 9.97 26.24 3.65
C HIS A 81 8.53 25.74 3.53
N PHE A 82 7.57 26.54 4.00
CA PHE A 82 6.17 26.21 3.89
C PHE A 82 5.73 26.20 2.42
N ILE A 83 6.13 27.21 1.65
CA ILE A 83 5.81 27.29 0.21
C ILE A 83 6.40 26.08 -0.54
N PHE A 84 7.69 25.77 -0.34
CA PHE A 84 8.30 24.60 -0.98
C PHE A 84 7.69 23.28 -0.50
N PHE A 85 7.30 23.17 0.77
CA PHE A 85 6.61 21.99 1.27
C PHE A 85 5.25 21.77 0.59
N ILE A 86 4.45 22.83 0.42
CA ILE A 86 3.17 22.76 -0.30
C ILE A 86 3.41 22.35 -1.75
N LEU A 87 4.37 22.98 -2.44
CA LEU A 87 4.68 22.65 -3.84
C LEU A 87 5.11 21.19 -4.00
N LEU A 88 6.04 20.71 -3.15
CA LEU A 88 6.52 19.32 -3.21
C LEU A 88 5.41 18.32 -2.87
N SER A 89 4.59 18.60 -1.85
CA SER A 89 3.45 17.75 -1.50
C SER A 89 2.41 17.72 -2.63
N GLY A 90 2.10 18.88 -3.22
CA GLY A 90 1.22 18.99 -4.37
C GLY A 90 1.73 18.20 -5.57
N ILE A 91 3.02 18.33 -5.92
CA ILE A 91 3.65 17.55 -7.00
C ILE A 91 3.61 16.05 -6.70
N THR A 92 3.91 15.64 -5.47
CA THR A 92 3.87 14.24 -5.05
C THR A 92 2.50 13.64 -5.33
N TRP A 93 1.45 14.27 -4.80
CA TRP A 93 0.10 13.70 -4.81
C TRP A 93 -0.65 13.94 -6.12
N ALA A 94 -0.43 15.06 -6.81
CA ALA A 94 -1.13 15.40 -8.04
C ALA A 94 -0.43 14.86 -9.30
N ILE A 95 0.89 14.60 -9.25
CA ILE A 95 1.68 14.20 -10.42
C ILE A 95 2.37 12.85 -10.17
N CYS A 96 3.18 12.73 -9.11
CA CYS A 96 4.02 11.54 -8.92
C CYS A 96 3.20 10.28 -8.63
N VAL A 97 2.18 10.33 -7.76
CA VAL A 97 1.34 9.15 -7.47
C VAL A 97 0.52 8.72 -8.70
N PRO A 98 -0.19 9.59 -9.43
CA PRO A 98 -0.85 9.21 -10.68
C PRO A 98 0.11 8.63 -11.72
N ALA A 99 1.27 9.26 -11.90
CA ALA A 99 2.29 8.76 -12.81
C ALA A 99 2.75 7.36 -12.39
N LEU A 100 2.97 7.13 -11.09
CA LEU A 100 3.34 5.82 -10.57
C LEU A 100 2.32 4.75 -10.94
N LEU A 101 1.03 5.01 -10.71
CA LEU A 101 -0.05 4.06 -11.02
C LEU A 101 -0.19 3.81 -12.54
N HIS A 102 0.00 4.86 -13.34
CA HIS A 102 0.00 4.74 -14.79
C HIS A 102 1.17 3.89 -15.30
N TYR A 103 2.39 4.13 -14.81
CA TYR A 103 3.56 3.34 -15.18
C TYR A 103 3.49 1.92 -14.64
N GLU A 104 2.97 1.73 -13.41
CA GLU A 104 2.77 0.39 -12.85
C GLU A 104 1.88 -0.44 -13.76
N SER A 105 0.71 0.08 -14.15
CA SER A 105 -0.21 -0.66 -15.01
C SER A 105 0.40 -0.97 -16.38
N LYS A 106 1.14 -0.03 -16.98
CA LYS A 106 1.79 -0.23 -18.29
C LYS A 106 2.98 -1.19 -18.23
N VAL A 107 3.80 -1.11 -17.19
CA VAL A 107 4.99 -1.96 -17.04
C VAL A 107 4.59 -3.36 -16.62
N MET A 108 3.72 -3.50 -15.60
CA MET A 108 3.29 -4.80 -15.10
C MET A 108 2.43 -5.58 -16.09
N TYR A 109 1.68 -4.92 -16.97
CA TYR A 109 0.99 -5.61 -18.07
C TYR A 109 1.96 -6.34 -19.01
N ASN A 110 3.14 -5.77 -19.24
CA ASN A 110 4.15 -6.34 -20.14
C ASN A 110 5.08 -7.33 -19.45
N VAL A 111 5.10 -7.36 -18.12
CA VAL A 111 5.82 -8.38 -17.36
C VAL A 111 4.97 -9.63 -17.37
N LYS A 112 5.24 -10.53 -18.32
CA LYS A 112 4.77 -11.91 -18.24
C LYS A 112 5.22 -12.44 -16.88
N ASP A 113 4.29 -12.81 -16.01
CA ASP A 113 4.62 -13.63 -14.86
C ASP A 113 5.43 -14.80 -15.42
N SER A 114 6.72 -14.86 -15.05
CA SER A 114 7.56 -16.02 -15.32
C SER A 114 6.73 -17.23 -14.94
N SER A 115 6.51 -18.13 -15.89
CA SER A 115 5.63 -19.31 -15.79
C SER A 115 5.37 -19.70 -14.34
N LYS A 116 4.13 -19.58 -13.87
CA LYS A 116 3.77 -20.08 -12.54
C LYS A 116 4.14 -21.57 -12.53
N MET A 117 5.02 -21.96 -11.61
CA MET A 117 5.55 -23.32 -11.48
C MET A 117 5.20 -23.80 -10.07
N LEU A 118 4.86 -25.08 -9.94
CA LEU A 118 4.65 -25.71 -8.63
C LEU A 118 5.79 -26.69 -8.41
N THR A 119 6.50 -26.54 -7.29
CA THR A 119 7.59 -27.45 -6.96
C THR A 119 7.04 -28.85 -6.65
N GLY A 120 7.68 -29.88 -7.20
CA GLY A 120 7.39 -31.28 -6.91
C GLY A 120 7.77 -31.63 -5.46
N GLY A 121 7.22 -32.73 -4.96
CA GLY A 121 7.54 -33.24 -3.62
C GLY A 121 6.78 -32.60 -2.46
N TYR A 122 5.80 -31.73 -2.73
CA TYR A 122 4.96 -31.10 -1.70
C TYR A 122 3.47 -31.39 -1.91
N PHE A 123 2.78 -31.65 -0.79
CA PHE A 123 1.33 -31.86 -0.72
C PHE A 123 0.59 -30.54 -0.72
N ARG A 124 -0.40 -30.38 -1.60
CA ARG A 124 -1.22 -29.17 -1.74
C ARG A 124 -2.67 -29.51 -1.51
N GLU A 125 -3.22 -29.09 -0.39
CA GLU A 125 -4.64 -29.27 -0.10
C GLU A 125 -5.46 -28.19 -0.82
N ASN A 126 -6.51 -28.63 -1.52
CA ASN A 126 -7.50 -27.75 -2.12
C ASN A 126 -8.88 -28.43 -2.22
N ASN A 127 -9.93 -27.76 -1.72
CA ASN A 127 -11.34 -28.15 -1.83
C ASN A 127 -11.62 -29.63 -1.50
N GLY A 128 -11.04 -30.15 -0.41
CA GLY A 128 -11.22 -31.54 0.01
C GLY A 128 -10.43 -32.58 -0.80
N LYS A 129 -9.40 -32.13 -1.54
CA LYS A 129 -8.46 -32.99 -2.25
C LYS A 129 -7.02 -32.57 -1.96
N ILE A 130 -6.11 -33.52 -1.85
CA ILE A 130 -4.67 -33.28 -1.68
C ILE A 130 -3.97 -33.65 -2.99
N TYR A 131 -3.27 -32.67 -3.57
CA TYR A 131 -2.48 -32.82 -4.78
C TYR A 131 -1.00 -32.96 -4.44
N TYR A 132 -0.38 -34.06 -4.85
CA TYR A 132 1.05 -34.27 -4.74
C TYR A 132 1.66 -34.40 -6.14
N PHE A 133 2.56 -33.47 -6.49
CA PHE A 133 3.27 -33.51 -7.77
C PHE A 133 4.58 -34.27 -7.62
N THR A 134 4.79 -35.28 -8.47
CA THR A 134 6.00 -36.13 -8.43
C THR A 134 7.24 -35.42 -8.96
N SER A 135 7.05 -34.40 -9.79
CA SER A 135 8.09 -33.52 -10.33
C SER A 135 7.55 -32.09 -10.42
N ASP A 136 8.45 -31.13 -10.65
CA ASP A 136 8.08 -29.72 -10.76
C ASP A 136 7.08 -29.51 -11.93
N TYR A 137 5.91 -28.99 -11.60
CA TYR A 137 4.84 -28.70 -12.55
C TYR A 137 5.15 -27.44 -13.34
N ASN A 138 4.90 -27.48 -14.65
CA ASN A 138 5.03 -26.34 -15.58
C ASN A 138 6.47 -25.80 -15.74
N VAL A 139 7.50 -26.63 -15.48
CA VAL A 139 8.90 -26.35 -15.89
C VAL A 139 9.05 -26.40 -17.40
N ASN A 140 8.41 -27.40 -18.01
CA ASN A 140 8.35 -27.58 -19.45
C ASN A 140 6.87 -27.59 -19.87
N PRO A 141 6.40 -26.58 -20.62
CA PRO A 141 4.98 -26.47 -21.00
C PRO A 141 4.53 -27.55 -22.00
N TYR A 142 5.43 -28.43 -22.44
CA TYR A 142 5.15 -29.53 -23.37
C TYR A 142 5.11 -30.91 -22.70
N LEU A 143 5.39 -31.00 -21.39
CA LEU A 143 5.43 -32.27 -20.66
C LEU A 143 4.36 -32.32 -19.58
N ASP A 144 3.50 -33.35 -19.67
CA ASP A 144 2.54 -33.66 -18.61
C ASP A 144 3.28 -34.01 -17.32
N THR A 145 2.77 -33.52 -16.20
CA THR A 145 3.33 -33.80 -14.88
C THR A 145 2.44 -34.79 -14.17
N THR A 146 3.01 -35.90 -13.72
CA THR A 146 2.27 -36.88 -12.92
C THR A 146 1.98 -36.33 -11.53
N SER A 147 0.70 -36.35 -11.18
CA SER A 147 0.18 -35.96 -9.89
C SER A 147 -0.55 -37.12 -9.24
N ILE A 148 -0.43 -37.21 -7.92
CA ILE A 148 -1.23 -38.10 -7.09
C ILE A 148 -2.28 -37.22 -6.43
N VAL A 149 -3.55 -37.55 -6.65
CA VAL A 149 -4.71 -36.84 -6.11
C VAL A 149 -5.36 -37.73 -5.06
N ILE A 150 -5.48 -37.23 -3.84
CA ILE A 150 -6.05 -37.97 -2.70
C ILE A 150 -7.30 -37.22 -2.26
N ASP A 151 -8.46 -37.86 -2.29
CA ASP A 151 -9.68 -37.29 -1.73
C ASP A 151 -9.63 -37.37 -0.18
N THR A 152 -10.01 -36.29 0.52
CA THR A 152 -9.97 -36.26 2.00
C THR A 152 -11.23 -36.80 2.69
N ASP A 153 -12.19 -37.31 1.91
CA ASP A 153 -13.38 -37.95 2.45
C ASP A 153 -13.05 -39.28 3.17
N PRO A 154 -13.89 -39.77 4.09
CA PRO A 154 -13.63 -41.02 4.84
C PRO A 154 -13.42 -42.26 3.95
N ASP A 155 -14.04 -42.26 2.76
CA ASP A 155 -13.88 -43.28 1.71
C ASP A 155 -13.01 -42.78 0.54
N GLY A 156 -12.14 -41.81 0.80
CA GLY A 156 -11.37 -41.07 -0.19
C GLY A 156 -10.53 -41.98 -1.08
N GLN A 157 -10.64 -41.80 -2.39
CA GLN A 157 -9.85 -42.54 -3.37
C GLN A 157 -8.52 -41.84 -3.66
N VAL A 158 -7.51 -42.64 -3.97
CA VAL A 158 -6.22 -42.17 -4.48
C VAL A 158 -6.19 -42.41 -5.98
N ASP A 159 -6.06 -41.34 -6.75
CA ASP A 159 -5.96 -41.40 -8.21
C ASP A 159 -4.61 -40.84 -8.68
N ILE A 160 -4.06 -41.45 -9.72
CA ILE A 160 -2.82 -41.01 -10.36
C ILE A 160 -3.20 -40.36 -11.69
N GLN A 161 -3.08 -39.05 -11.75
CA GLN A 161 -3.47 -38.26 -12.91
C GLN A 161 -2.28 -37.56 -13.53
N ASN A 162 -2.16 -37.64 -14.86
CA ASN A 162 -1.22 -36.82 -15.61
C ASN A 162 -1.87 -35.48 -15.94
N ILE A 163 -1.37 -34.42 -15.32
CA ILE A 163 -1.91 -33.07 -15.47
C ILE A 163 -1.09 -32.32 -16.51
N LYS A 164 -1.78 -31.84 -17.55
CA LYS A 164 -1.20 -30.97 -18.56
C LYS A 164 -0.76 -29.64 -17.94
N PRO A 165 0.47 -29.16 -18.21
CA PRO A 165 0.92 -27.85 -17.77
C PRO A 165 0.06 -26.77 -18.43
N THR A 166 -0.66 -25.98 -17.63
CA THR A 166 -1.51 -24.90 -18.13
C THR A 166 -1.39 -23.71 -17.19
N GLN A 167 -1.23 -22.50 -17.75
CA GLN A 167 -1.12 -21.27 -16.95
C GLN A 167 -2.40 -20.95 -16.18
N ASP A 168 -3.53 -21.49 -16.65
CA ASP A 168 -4.87 -21.38 -16.08
C ASP A 168 -5.25 -22.51 -15.12
N PHE A 169 -4.28 -23.32 -14.70
CA PHE A 169 -4.50 -24.42 -13.77
C PHE A 169 -5.14 -23.92 -12.46
N PHE A 170 -6.14 -24.65 -11.96
CA PHE A 170 -7.00 -24.17 -10.87
C PHE A 170 -6.21 -23.85 -9.59
N LEU A 171 -5.17 -24.63 -9.24
CA LEU A 171 -4.30 -24.32 -8.09
C LEU A 171 -3.63 -22.94 -8.21
N PHE A 172 -3.33 -22.46 -9.43
CA PHE A 172 -2.77 -21.12 -9.64
C PHE A 172 -3.78 -19.98 -9.56
N ARG A 173 -5.05 -20.26 -9.84
CA ARG A 173 -6.15 -19.31 -9.68
C ARG A 173 -6.49 -19.18 -8.20
N GLU A 174 -6.56 -20.30 -7.51
CA GLU A 174 -6.88 -20.35 -6.08
C GLU A 174 -5.72 -19.87 -5.21
N SER A 175 -4.47 -20.03 -5.64
CA SER A 175 -3.32 -19.48 -4.93
C SER A 175 -3.20 -17.95 -5.04
N ALA A 176 -3.92 -17.29 -5.96
CA ALA A 176 -3.78 -15.85 -6.17
C ALA A 176 -4.06 -15.06 -4.89
N PRO A 177 -3.25 -14.03 -4.55
CA PRO A 177 -2.18 -13.43 -5.35
C PRO A 177 -0.81 -14.14 -5.27
N TYR A 178 -0.70 -15.24 -4.54
CA TYR A 178 0.54 -15.98 -4.37
C TYR A 178 0.84 -16.92 -5.56
N LYS A 179 2.13 -17.22 -5.75
CA LYS A 179 2.61 -18.12 -6.81
C LYS A 179 2.23 -19.59 -6.57
N ASP A 180 2.04 -19.98 -5.32
CA ASP A 180 1.70 -21.35 -4.90
C ASP A 180 0.66 -21.34 -3.77
N SER A 181 -0.25 -22.30 -3.81
CA SER A 181 -1.23 -22.62 -2.76
C SER A 181 -0.60 -22.87 -1.39
N LEU A 182 0.60 -23.45 -1.33
CA LEU A 182 1.34 -23.65 -0.07
C LEU A 182 1.67 -22.33 0.62
N ILE A 183 2.12 -21.36 -0.18
CA ILE A 183 2.40 -20.01 0.31
C ILE A 183 1.10 -19.40 0.81
N LYS A 184 0.01 -19.53 0.04
CA LYS A 184 -1.29 -18.99 0.43
C LYS A 184 -1.73 -19.56 1.77
N ASN A 185 -1.72 -20.88 1.94
CA ASN A 185 -2.17 -21.51 3.17
C ASN A 185 -1.28 -21.09 4.35
N THR A 186 0.05 -21.14 4.19
CA THR A 186 0.99 -20.73 5.24
C THR A 186 0.86 -19.24 5.60
N MET A 187 0.77 -18.37 4.60
CA MET A 187 0.76 -16.92 4.79
C MET A 187 -0.62 -16.40 5.18
N ASP A 188 -1.72 -16.98 4.70
CA ASP A 188 -3.07 -16.53 5.08
C ASP A 188 -3.47 -17.03 6.46
N GLU A 189 -2.95 -18.18 6.92
CA GLU A 189 -3.07 -18.62 8.32
C GLU A 189 -2.33 -17.68 9.28
N HIS A 190 -1.15 -17.21 8.88
CA HIS A 190 -0.26 -16.43 9.75
C HIS A 190 -0.28 -14.92 9.48
N LYS A 191 -0.98 -14.47 8.44
CA LYS A 191 -1.26 -13.05 8.23
C LYS A 191 -2.08 -12.59 9.41
N PRO A 192 -1.67 -11.51 10.11
CA PRO A 192 -2.61 -10.86 11.02
C PRO A 192 -3.82 -10.47 10.18
N LYS A 193 -4.94 -11.20 10.37
CA LYS A 193 -6.20 -10.99 9.64
C LYS A 193 -6.67 -9.53 9.70
N TYR A 194 -6.12 -8.77 10.65
CA TYR A 194 -6.45 -7.38 10.93
C TYR A 194 -5.17 -6.57 11.19
N SER A 195 -4.45 -6.19 10.13
CA SER A 195 -3.49 -5.09 10.27
C SER A 195 -4.26 -3.76 10.39
N ILE A 196 -3.98 -3.00 11.45
CA ILE A 196 -4.58 -1.67 11.68
C ILE A 196 -4.28 -0.73 10.50
N ILE A 197 -3.13 -0.89 9.84
CA ILE A 197 -2.75 -0.16 8.63
C ILE A 197 -2.46 -1.18 7.52
N SER A 198 -3.25 -1.15 6.44
CA SER A 198 -3.08 -2.03 5.29
C SER A 198 -2.76 -1.20 4.05
N PHE A 199 -1.48 -1.21 3.69
CA PHE A 199 -0.99 -0.54 2.48
C PHE A 199 -1.57 -1.17 1.20
N ASP A 200 -1.88 -2.47 1.22
CA ASP A 200 -2.57 -3.13 0.12
C ASP A 200 -3.97 -2.54 -0.09
N LEU A 201 -4.73 -2.30 0.97
CA LEU A 201 -6.04 -1.64 0.86
C LEU A 201 -5.90 -0.21 0.34
N ILE A 202 -4.93 0.56 0.84
CA ILE A 202 -4.68 1.93 0.37
C ILE A 202 -4.30 1.92 -1.12
N LYS A 203 -3.42 0.99 -1.54
CA LYS A 203 -3.02 0.82 -2.95
C LYS A 203 -4.19 0.44 -3.83
N GLN A 204 -5.01 -0.54 -3.41
CA GLN A 204 -6.20 -0.93 -4.15
C GLN A 204 -7.17 0.25 -4.33
N CYS A 205 -7.37 1.06 -3.28
CA CYS A 205 -8.17 2.27 -3.38
C CYS A 205 -7.57 3.28 -4.35
N ALA A 206 -6.25 3.47 -4.34
CA ALA A 206 -5.55 4.35 -5.28
C ALA A 206 -5.74 3.90 -6.73
N VAL A 207 -5.55 2.60 -7.00
CA VAL A 207 -5.73 1.99 -8.33
C VAL A 207 -7.18 2.11 -8.80
N GLN A 208 -8.15 1.78 -7.95
CA GLN A 208 -9.57 1.92 -8.26
C GLN A 208 -9.97 3.37 -8.51
N ALA A 209 -9.41 4.32 -7.74
CA ALA A 209 -9.67 5.74 -7.93
C ALA A 209 -9.10 6.24 -9.25
N PHE A 210 -7.89 5.82 -9.60
CA PHE A 210 -7.24 6.18 -10.85
C PHE A 210 -7.93 5.60 -12.09
N ALA A 211 -8.41 4.35 -12.02
CA ALA A 211 -9.03 3.66 -13.15
C ALA A 211 -10.43 4.21 -13.53
N LYS A 212 -11.08 4.97 -12.65
CA LYS A 212 -12.46 5.44 -12.85
C LYS A 212 -12.52 6.83 -13.47
N LYS A 213 -12.62 7.86 -12.65
CA LYS A 213 -12.78 9.27 -13.04
C LYS A 213 -11.98 10.16 -12.09
N TRP A 214 -11.66 11.36 -12.53
CA TRP A 214 -10.94 12.35 -11.72
C TRP A 214 -11.61 12.66 -10.36
N THR A 215 -12.94 12.52 -10.26
CA THR A 215 -13.69 12.68 -9.01
C THR A 215 -13.31 11.66 -7.93
N PHE A 216 -13.03 10.41 -8.33
CA PHE A 216 -12.53 9.39 -7.42
C PHE A 216 -11.09 9.71 -6.98
N TRP A 217 -10.29 10.28 -7.89
CA TRP A 217 -8.94 10.73 -7.58
C TRP A 217 -8.93 11.84 -6.54
N LEU A 218 -9.84 12.81 -6.63
CA LEU A 218 -10.02 13.84 -5.59
C LEU A 218 -10.35 13.22 -4.22
N GLY A 219 -11.14 12.14 -4.21
CA GLY A 219 -11.42 11.37 -3.02
C GLY A 219 -10.16 10.80 -2.37
N PHE A 220 -9.28 10.17 -3.17
CA PHE A 220 -8.00 9.67 -2.71
C PHE A 220 -7.01 10.79 -2.34
N PHE A 221 -7.01 11.91 -3.07
CA PHE A 221 -6.18 13.08 -2.81
C PHE A 221 -6.44 13.71 -1.43
N SER A 222 -7.64 13.53 -0.87
CA SER A 222 -7.97 13.96 0.49
C SER A 222 -7.05 13.35 1.56
N LEU A 223 -6.55 12.13 1.34
CA LEU A 223 -5.55 11.49 2.21
C LEU A 223 -4.22 12.26 2.20
N GLY A 224 -3.75 12.64 1.00
CA GLY A 224 -2.55 13.45 0.86
C GLY A 224 -2.68 14.82 1.49
N LEU A 225 -3.85 15.42 1.37
CA LEU A 225 -4.17 16.72 1.95
C LEU A 225 -4.14 16.67 3.49
N VAL A 226 -4.76 15.66 4.12
CA VAL A 226 -4.71 15.52 5.58
C VAL A 226 -3.29 15.20 6.09
N LEU A 227 -2.51 14.39 5.38
CA LEU A 227 -1.11 14.14 5.72
C LEU A 227 -0.24 15.40 5.58
N ALA A 228 -0.45 16.21 4.54
CA ALA A 228 0.25 17.48 4.37
C ALA A 228 -0.13 18.50 5.46
N SER A 229 -1.38 18.47 5.93
CA SER A 229 -1.88 19.38 6.98
C SER A 229 -1.20 19.19 8.34
N LEU A 230 -0.56 18.03 8.58
CA LEU A 230 0.29 17.79 9.76
C LEU A 230 1.42 18.83 9.88
N TYR A 231 1.76 19.51 8.79
CA TYR A 231 2.64 20.68 8.82
C TYR A 231 2.15 21.76 9.79
N GLY A 232 0.85 21.98 9.94
CA GLY A 232 0.28 22.91 10.91
C GLY A 232 0.57 22.50 12.36
N ALA A 233 0.54 21.20 12.64
CA ALA A 233 0.80 20.63 13.95
C ALA A 233 2.28 20.61 14.37
N ALA A 234 3.21 20.84 13.44
CA ALA A 234 4.66 20.79 13.70
C ALA A 234 5.14 21.76 14.80
N SER A 235 4.33 22.76 15.15
CA SER A 235 4.65 23.80 16.13
C SER A 235 3.62 23.91 17.25
N LEU A 236 2.87 22.83 17.53
CA LEU A 236 1.92 22.76 18.64
C LEU A 236 2.63 22.97 19.98
N PHE A 237 3.53 22.07 20.32
CA PHE A 237 4.27 22.07 21.57
C PHE A 237 5.57 22.87 21.46
N ARG A 238 6.05 23.39 22.59
CA ARG A 238 7.39 24.01 22.66
C ARG A 238 8.50 22.96 22.54
N TRP A 239 8.21 21.74 22.99
CA TRP A 239 9.15 20.65 23.05
C TRP A 239 9.14 19.89 21.73
N LYS A 240 10.30 19.79 21.08
CA LYS A 240 10.45 19.08 19.81
C LYS A 240 10.03 17.62 19.92
N LEU A 241 10.35 16.97 21.05
CA LEU A 241 9.97 15.57 21.29
C LEU A 241 8.46 15.36 21.29
N LEU A 242 7.69 16.23 21.95
CA LEU A 242 6.22 16.17 21.96
C LEU A 242 5.63 16.38 20.56
N ASN A 243 6.19 17.31 19.77
CA ASN A 243 5.76 17.50 18.38
C ASN A 243 6.04 16.26 17.52
N SER A 244 7.21 15.63 17.68
CA SER A 244 7.54 14.40 16.94
C SER A 244 6.65 13.23 17.35
N GLY A 245 6.39 13.06 18.65
CA GLY A 245 5.46 12.04 19.15
C GLY A 245 4.04 12.26 18.64
N PHE A 246 3.54 13.50 18.68
CA PHE A 246 2.24 13.86 18.10
C PHE A 246 2.19 13.58 16.60
N LEU A 247 3.25 13.93 15.85
CA LEU A 247 3.33 13.68 14.42
C LEU A 247 3.23 12.18 14.10
N MET A 248 3.96 11.33 14.83
CA MET A 248 3.89 9.89 14.65
C MET A 248 2.50 9.34 14.97
N LEU A 249 1.91 9.74 16.11
CA LEU A 249 0.56 9.33 16.51
C LEU A 249 -0.50 9.78 15.51
N ALA A 250 -0.47 11.04 15.08
CA ALA A 250 -1.42 11.58 14.14
C ALA A 250 -1.29 10.92 12.76
N THR A 251 -0.06 10.66 12.29
CA THR A 251 0.18 9.90 11.05
C THR A 251 -0.41 8.50 11.15
N PHE A 252 -0.16 7.80 12.26
CA PHE A 252 -0.72 6.48 12.52
C PHE A 252 -2.26 6.50 12.52
N LEU A 253 -2.88 7.43 13.25
CA LEU A 253 -4.33 7.56 13.32
C LEU A 253 -4.97 7.88 11.97
N ILE A 254 -4.35 8.77 11.18
CA ILE A 254 -4.82 9.11 9.83
C ILE A 254 -4.80 7.86 8.94
N LEU A 255 -3.69 7.12 8.92
CA LEU A 255 -3.54 5.91 8.11
C LEU A 255 -4.46 4.80 8.59
N ALA A 256 -4.61 4.62 9.90
CA ALA A 256 -5.50 3.64 10.50
C ALA A 256 -6.97 3.94 10.18
N ALA A 257 -7.41 5.18 10.34
CA ALA A 257 -8.78 5.59 10.05
C ALA A 257 -9.11 5.45 8.55
N ASN A 258 -8.19 5.87 7.67
CA ASN A 258 -8.37 5.71 6.23
C ASN A 258 -8.37 4.22 5.82
N THR A 259 -7.52 3.39 6.43
CA THR A 259 -7.55 1.93 6.20
C THR A 259 -8.86 1.31 6.68
N LEU A 260 -9.29 1.65 7.90
CA LEU A 260 -10.51 1.13 8.53
C LEU A 260 -11.74 1.44 7.69
N TYR A 261 -11.80 2.62 7.07
CA TYR A 261 -12.93 3.01 6.21
C TYR A 261 -13.15 2.05 5.03
N PHE A 262 -12.10 1.42 4.51
CA PHE A 262 -12.16 0.45 3.43
C PHE A 262 -12.12 -1.01 3.92
N HIS A 263 -12.02 -1.23 5.22
CA HIS A 263 -11.95 -2.55 5.80
C HIS A 263 -13.31 -3.28 5.69
N PRO A 264 -13.35 -4.59 5.33
CA PRO A 264 -14.61 -5.33 5.11
C PRO A 264 -15.61 -5.26 6.27
N VAL A 265 -15.10 -5.32 7.51
CA VAL A 265 -15.92 -5.21 8.74
C VAL A 265 -16.65 -3.86 8.81
N PHE A 266 -16.00 -2.78 8.38
CA PHE A 266 -16.58 -1.44 8.41
C PHE A 266 -17.45 -1.15 7.17
N VAL A 267 -17.26 -1.88 6.06
CA VAL A 267 -18.08 -1.74 4.86
C VAL A 267 -19.56 -2.05 5.16
N SER A 268 -19.84 -3.06 5.97
CA SER A 268 -21.21 -3.40 6.39
C SER A 268 -21.85 -2.25 7.18
N PHE A 269 -21.12 -1.68 8.14
CA PHE A 269 -21.56 -0.52 8.90
C PHE A 269 -21.81 0.70 8.00
N ARG A 270 -20.87 0.99 7.10
CA ARG A 270 -20.95 2.10 6.13
C ARG A 270 -22.17 1.99 5.23
N ARG A 271 -22.45 0.80 4.69
CA ARG A 271 -23.63 0.58 3.82
C ARG A 271 -24.94 0.81 4.55
N GLN A 272 -25.01 0.50 5.84
CA GLN A 272 -26.21 0.67 6.65
C GLN A 272 -26.43 2.11 7.13
N HIS A 273 -25.37 2.81 7.53
CA HIS A 273 -25.48 4.10 8.23
C HIS A 273 -24.95 5.31 7.46
N LEU A 274 -24.04 5.09 6.51
CA LEU A 274 -23.31 6.13 5.77
C LEU A 274 -23.54 6.00 4.27
N ASP A 275 -24.71 5.46 3.88
CA ASP A 275 -25.03 5.22 2.48
C ASP A 275 -24.95 6.55 1.69
N PRO A 276 -24.03 6.69 0.72
CA PRO A 276 -23.88 7.92 -0.07
C PRO A 276 -25.16 8.29 -0.84
N ASN A 277 -26.09 7.35 -0.99
CA ASN A 277 -27.40 7.54 -1.60
C ASN A 277 -28.48 8.08 -0.65
N ARG A 278 -28.20 8.24 0.65
CA ARG A 278 -29.15 8.81 1.63
C ARG A 278 -28.68 10.12 2.25
N PHE A 279 -27.46 10.14 2.82
CA PHE A 279 -27.01 11.29 3.62
C PHE A 279 -26.21 12.33 2.82
N PHE A 280 -25.53 11.91 1.76
CA PHE A 280 -24.63 12.75 0.95
C PHE A 280 -25.05 12.84 -0.52
N VAL A 281 -26.34 12.72 -0.83
CA VAL A 281 -26.89 12.62 -2.21
C VAL A 281 -26.38 13.73 -3.13
N PHE A 282 -26.20 14.94 -2.62
CA PHE A 282 -25.68 16.05 -3.42
C PHE A 282 -24.16 15.91 -3.67
N LEU A 283 -23.38 15.59 -2.63
CA LEU A 283 -21.93 15.42 -2.75
C LEU A 283 -21.56 14.16 -3.55
N SER A 284 -22.34 13.09 -3.45
CA SER A 284 -22.10 11.81 -4.15
C SER A 284 -22.25 11.92 -5.67
N LYS A 285 -22.86 12.99 -6.18
CA LYS A 285 -22.87 13.32 -7.61
C LYS A 285 -21.50 13.77 -8.13
N TYR A 286 -20.65 14.32 -7.25
CA TYR A 286 -19.39 14.97 -7.62
C TYR A 286 -18.16 14.29 -7.01
N ILE A 287 -18.31 13.62 -5.86
CA ILE A 287 -17.22 13.05 -5.08
C ILE A 287 -17.62 11.66 -4.61
N ASP A 288 -16.79 10.68 -4.91
CA ASP A 288 -16.94 9.33 -4.41
C ASP A 288 -16.42 9.21 -2.97
N ASN A 289 -17.16 8.49 -2.13
CA ASN A 289 -16.92 8.39 -0.68
C ASN A 289 -16.90 9.77 0.02
N PRO A 290 -17.98 10.56 -0.10
CA PRO A 290 -18.01 11.95 0.37
C PRO A 290 -17.78 12.10 1.87
N PHE A 291 -18.17 11.10 2.68
CA PHE A 291 -17.92 11.09 4.12
C PHE A 291 -16.43 11.07 4.44
N LEU A 292 -15.65 10.18 3.80
CA LEU A 292 -14.20 10.09 4.03
C LEU A 292 -13.50 11.41 3.65
N VAL A 293 -13.89 11.97 2.50
CA VAL A 293 -13.35 13.25 2.03
C VAL A 293 -13.68 14.37 3.01
N LEU A 294 -14.91 14.44 3.49
CA LEU A 294 -15.34 15.42 4.49
C LEU A 294 -14.51 15.30 5.77
N CYS A 295 -14.34 14.08 6.29
CA CYS A 295 -13.51 13.85 7.48
C CYS A 295 -12.07 14.32 7.25
N ASN A 296 -11.43 13.88 6.16
CA ASN A 296 -10.04 14.26 5.86
C ASN A 296 -9.88 15.79 5.67
N VAL A 297 -10.82 16.44 5.00
CA VAL A 297 -10.82 17.90 4.81
C VAL A 297 -11.05 18.64 6.13
N LEU A 298 -12.01 18.21 6.95
CA LEU A 298 -12.27 18.80 8.27
C LEU A 298 -11.05 18.68 9.18
N PHE A 299 -10.44 17.49 9.26
CA PHE A 299 -9.20 17.28 10.03
C PHE A 299 -8.08 18.18 9.53
N SER A 300 -7.92 18.30 8.21
CA SER A 300 -6.93 19.20 7.63
C SER A 300 -7.18 20.66 7.98
N LEU A 301 -8.42 21.13 7.90
CA LEU A 301 -8.78 22.51 8.26
C LEU A 301 -8.48 22.78 9.74
N ILE A 302 -8.84 21.85 10.63
CA ILE A 302 -8.54 21.96 12.07
C ILE A 302 -7.03 22.09 12.29
N LEU A 303 -6.22 21.21 11.68
CA LEU A 303 -4.76 21.24 11.81
C LEU A 303 -4.12 22.52 11.26
N LEU A 304 -4.64 23.03 10.14
CA LEU A 304 -4.21 24.29 9.55
C LEU A 304 -4.57 25.49 10.44
N ILE A 305 -5.81 25.56 10.93
CA ILE A 305 -6.27 26.63 11.83
C ILE A 305 -5.42 26.64 13.10
N ILE A 306 -5.20 25.47 13.72
CA ILE A 306 -4.34 25.35 14.90
C ILE A 306 -2.93 25.83 14.58
N GLY A 307 -2.36 25.43 13.44
CA GLY A 307 -1.04 25.89 13.00
C GLY A 307 -0.94 27.41 12.85
N ILE A 308 -1.96 28.03 12.26
CA ILE A 308 -2.04 29.50 12.08
C ILE A 308 -2.15 30.21 13.43
N VAL A 309 -3.02 29.72 14.34
CA VAL A 309 -3.19 30.29 15.68
C VAL A 309 -1.90 30.15 16.50
N CYS A 310 -1.24 28.99 16.47
CA CYS A 310 0.05 28.77 17.13
C CYS A 310 1.15 29.69 16.57
N PHE A 311 1.16 29.93 15.25
CA PHE A 311 2.11 30.85 14.63
C PHE A 311 1.88 32.30 15.08
N ALA A 312 0.63 32.76 15.06
CA ALA A 312 0.25 34.12 15.46
C ALA A 312 0.55 34.40 16.95
N THR A 313 0.17 33.48 17.84
CA THR A 313 0.37 33.62 19.29
C THR A 313 1.84 33.61 19.70
N ARG A 314 2.69 32.84 19.02
CA ARG A 314 4.14 32.83 19.28
C ARG A 314 4.83 34.11 18.81
N LYS A 315 4.40 34.68 17.68
CA LYS A 315 4.90 35.98 17.21
C LYS A 315 4.57 37.10 18.20
N LYS A 316 3.37 37.08 18.80
CA LYS A 316 2.92 38.06 19.80
C LYS A 316 3.63 37.96 21.15
N ARG A 317 4.29 36.84 21.49
CA ARG A 317 5.10 36.69 22.72
C ARG A 317 6.57 37.12 22.55
N MET A 318 7.00 37.41 21.33
CA MET A 318 8.38 37.85 21.03
C MET A 318 8.49 39.38 20.85
N TYR A 319 7.36 40.08 20.84
CA TYR A 319 7.23 41.54 20.92
C TYR A 319 6.57 41.89 22.23
#